data_AF-A0A966STV2-F1
#
_entry.id   AF-A0A966STV2-F1
#
_cell.length_a   1.000
_cell.length_b   1.000
_cell.length_c   1.000
_cell.angle_alpha   90.00
_cell.angle_beta   90.00
_cell.angle_gamma   90.00
#
_symmetry.space_group_name_H-M   'P 1'
#
loop_
_entity.id
_entity.type
_entity.pdbx_description
1 polymer ?
#
loop_
_entity_poly.entity_id
_entity_poly.type
_entity_poly.pdbx_seq_one_letter_code
_entity_poly.pdbx_strand_id
1 'polypeptide(L)' 'MVNNPSGRFLGTNSHLGHQTGVWLTPLQRAQHIHIIGVPGTGKSSLLFNLIRQDIEAGEGV' A
#
# COMPACT_ATOMS: atom_id res chain seq x y z
N MET A 1 -8.95 1.43 -3.49
CA MET A 1 -8.30 2.22 -2.43
C MET A 1 -9.40 2.76 -1.54
N VAL A 2 -9.45 2.30 -0.29
CA VAL A 2 -10.55 2.61 0.65
C VAL A 2 -9.94 3.31 1.85
N ASN A 3 -10.63 4.29 2.44
CA ASN A 3 -10.29 4.87 3.73
C ASN A 3 -10.63 3.89 4.86
N ASN A 4 -9.93 2.75 4.91
CA ASN A 4 -10.18 1.69 5.87
C ASN A 4 -8.86 1.28 6.58
N PRO A 5 -8.71 1.58 7.88
CA PRO A 5 -7.48 1.32 8.63
C PRO A 5 -7.19 -0.17 8.85
N SER A 6 -8.12 -1.08 8.50
CA SER A 6 -7.90 -2.54 8.62
C SER A 6 -7.08 -3.15 7.46
N GLY A 7 -6.57 -2.34 6.53
CA GLY A 7 -5.73 -2.77 5.40
C GLY A 7 -4.27 -2.34 5.53
N ARG A 8 -3.43 -2.70 4.55
CA ARG A 8 -2.02 -2.28 4.49
C ARG A 8 -1.91 -0.84 4.03
N PHE A 9 -1.17 -0.03 4.77
CA PHE A 9 -1.00 1.37 4.46
C PHE A 9 -0.12 1.56 3.23
N LEU A 10 -0.65 2.25 2.23
CA LEU A 10 0.04 2.53 0.97
C LEU A 10 0.71 3.91 1.00
N GLY A 11 0.05 4.88 1.62
CA GLY A 11 0.47 6.28 1.66
C GLY A 11 -0.69 7.22 1.93
N THR A 12 -0.45 8.52 1.83
CA THR A 12 -1.50 9.54 1.93
C THR A 12 -1.86 10.08 0.55
N ASN A 13 -3.15 10.25 0.31
CA ASN A 13 -3.65 11.08 -0.77
C ASN A 13 -3.83 12.50 -0.22
N SER A 14 -3.19 13.47 -0.88
CA SER A 14 -3.37 14.89 -0.60
C SER A 14 -4.23 15.49 -1.71
N HIS A 15 -5.43 15.94 -1.37
CA HIS A 15 -6.36 16.54 -2.31
C HIS A 15 -7.08 17.71 -1.66
N LEU A 16 -7.03 18.89 -2.29
CA LEU A 16 -7.69 20.12 -1.82
C LEU A 16 -7.35 20.49 -0.36
N GLY A 17 -6.10 20.27 0.07
CA GLY A 17 -5.66 20.54 1.43
C GLY A 17 -6.06 19.49 2.47
N HIS A 18 -6.82 18.46 2.07
CA HIS A 18 -7.16 17.33 2.92
C HIS A 18 -6.20 16.17 2.68
N GLN A 19 -5.68 15.60 3.76
CA GLN A 19 -4.93 14.35 3.72
C GLN A 19 -5.81 13.19 4.15
N THR A 20 -5.95 12.20 3.28
CA THR A 20 -6.63 10.93 3.58
C THR A 20 -5.64 9.81 3.41
N GLY A 21 -5.58 8.87 4.36
CA GLY A 21 -4.78 7.67 4.17
C GLY A 21 -5.33 6.82 3.02
N VAL A 22 -4.46 5.99 2.46
CA VAL A 22 -4.81 5.02 1.43
C VAL A 22 -4.35 3.65 1.92
N TRP A 23 -5.27 2.69 1.88
CA TRP A 23 -5.01 1.33 2.33
C TRP A 23 -5.39 0.29 1.27
N LEU A 24 -4.68 -0.84 1.31
CA LEU A 24 -4.94 -2.05 0.53
C LEU A 24 -5.54 -3.14 1.41
N THR A 25 -6.79 -3.50 1.14
CA THR A 25 -7.47 -4.62 1.81
C THR A 25 -6.85 -5.97 1.40
N PRO A 26 -6.96 -7.02 2.22
CA PRO A 26 -6.49 -8.36 1.86
C PRO A 26 -7.03 -8.85 0.51
N LEU A 27 -8.33 -8.64 0.24
CA LEU A 27 -8.96 -9.01 -1.04
C LEU A 27 -8.31 -8.31 -2.25
N GLN A 28 -7.98 -7.02 -2.12
CA GLN A 28 -7.29 -6.28 -3.19
C GLN A 28 -5.86 -6.78 -3.42
N ARG A 29 -5.17 -7.29 -2.39
CA ARG A 29 -3.83 -7.87 -2.53
C ARG A 29 -3.86 -9.25 -3.19
N ALA A 30 -4.93 -10.03 -2.96
CA ALA A 30 -5.12 -11.35 -3.54
C ALA A 30 -5.38 -11.35 -5.07
N GLN A 31 -5.79 -10.21 -5.64
CA GLN A 31 -6.12 -10.06 -7.06
C GLN A 31 -4.92 -9.70 -7.96
N HIS A 32 -3.69 -9.80 -7.44
CA HIS A 32 -2.45 -9.30 -8.05
C HIS A 32 -2.39 -7.77 -8.18
N ILE A 33 -1.20 -7.20 -7.98
CA ILE A 33 -0.96 -5.76 -8.00
C ILE A 33 0.00 -5.42 -9.14
N HIS A 34 -0.36 -4.42 -9.95
CA HIS A 34 0.55 -3.81 -10.93
C HIS A 34 1.07 -2.47 -10.40
N ILE A 35 2.39 -2.29 -10.41
CA ILE A 35 3.04 -1.02 -10.03
C ILE A 35 3.78 -0.47 -11.24
N ILE A 36 3.34 0.68 -11.73
CA ILE A 36 3.87 1.31 -12.94
C ILE A 36 4.53 2.64 -12.57
N GLY A 37 5.73 2.88 -13.10
CA GLY A 37 6.47 4.12 -12.90
C GLY A 37 7.89 4.03 -13.47
N VAL A 38 8.49 5.16 -13.80
CA VAL A 38 9.87 5.22 -14.32
C VAL A 38 10.90 4.76 -13.28
N PRO A 39 12.14 4.40 -13.65
CA PRO A 39 13.19 4.09 -12.68
C PRO A 39 13.38 5.21 -11.64
N GLY A 40 13.69 4.84 -10.40
CA GLY A 40 13.89 5.80 -9.30
C GLY A 40 12.62 6.30 -8.60
N THR A 41 11.41 5.93 -9.04
CA THR A 41 10.15 6.39 -8.40
C THR A 41 9.74 5.60 -7.14
N GLY A 42 10.65 4.81 -6.55
CA GLY A 42 10.38 4.11 -5.30
C GLY A 42 9.50 2.86 -5.39
N LYS A 43 9.31 2.25 -6.58
CA LYS A 43 8.53 1.00 -6.73
C LYS A 43 9.00 -0.13 -5.83
N SER A 44 10.32 -0.37 -5.78
CA SER A 44 10.91 -1.40 -4.90
C SER A 44 10.73 -1.06 -3.43
N SER A 45 10.85 0.23 -3.06
CA SER A 45 10.59 0.71 -1.71
C SER A 45 9.12 0.53 -1.31
N LEU A 46 8.19 0.77 -2.23
CA LEU A 46 6.76 0.54 -2.02
C LEU A 46 6.47 -0.93 -1.74
N LEU A 47 6.99 -1.83 -2.58
CA LEU A 47 6.84 -3.28 -2.37
C LEU A 47 7.46 -3.73 -1.05
N PHE A 48 8.68 -3.28 -0.76
CA PHE A 48 9.36 -3.59 0.51
C PHE A 48 8.51 -3.18 1.71
N ASN A 49 7.95 -1.96 1.70
CA ASN A 49 7.11 -1.48 2.80
C ASN A 49 5.80 -2.27 2.94
N LEU A 50 5.18 -2.70 1.83
CA LEU A 50 3.97 -3.52 1.88
C LEU A 50 4.27 -4.92 2.44
N ILE A 51 5.33 -5.57 1.96
CA ILE A 51 5.77 -6.89 2.43
C ILE A 51 6.15 -6.83 3.91
N ARG A 52 6.91 -5.80 4.32
CA ARG A 52 7.26 -5.57 5.72
C ARG A 52 6.02 -5.47 6.60
N GLN A 53 5.02 -4.69 6.19
CA GLN A 53 3.76 -4.55 6.93
C GLN A 53 2.97 -5.86 7.01
N ASP A 54 3.00 -6.71 5.98
CA ASP A 54 2.39 -8.05 6.02
C ASP A 54 3.13 -8.96 7.03
N ILE A 55 4.47 -8.97 7.01
CA ILE A 55 5.30 -9.73 7.98
C ILE A 55 5.06 -9.27 9.42
N GLU A 56 5.09 -7.96 9.67
CA GLU A 56 4.89 -7.36 11.00
C GLU A 56 3.50 -7.70 11.59
N ALA A 57 2.53 -8.01 10.74
CA ALA A 57 1.20 -8.43 11.14
C ALA A 57 1.00 -9.96 11.17
N GLY A 58 2.07 -10.75 10.99
CA GLY A 58 1.99 -12.21 11.03
C GLY A 58 1.39 -12.85 9.77
N GLU A 59 1.28 -12.10 8.67
CA GLU A 59 0.78 -12.59 7.37
C GLU A 59 1.93 -12.89 6.37
N GLY A 60 3.19 -12.72 6.80
CA GLY A 60 4.36 -13.09 6.02
C GLY A 60 4.64 -14.60 6.14
N VAL A 61 4.52 -15.31 5.01
CA VAL A 61 4.89 -16.74 4.87
C VAL A 61 6.33 -16.85 4.39
#